data_AF-A0A4V2HDG4-F1
#
_entry.id   AF-A0A4V2HDG4-F1
#
_cell.length_a   1.000
_cell.length_b   1.000
_cell.length_c   1.000
_cell.angle_alpha   90.00
_cell.angle_beta   90.00
_cell.angle_gamma   90.00
#
_symmetry.space_group_name_H-M   'P 1'
#
loop_
_entity.id
_entity.type
_entity.pdbx_description
1 polymer ?
#
loop_
_entity_poly.entity_id
_entity_poly.type
_entity_poly.pdbx_seq_one_letter_code
_entity_poly.pdbx_strand_id
1 'polypeptide(L)'
;MERVEFRVQGTAEDPYVVVFTREGDNITGRCSCPGSRMGGKNCKHRLSILYACTDGIVSGNLDDVARVCGWMAGSDVETALARRDAAEAVWADAKAQLKAAQAAEKQAKEDLEIAKAALGVALRN
;
A
#
# COMPACT_ATOMS: atom_id res chain seq x y z
N MET A 1 0.64 25.54 16.37
CA MET A 1 -0.08 24.45 15.70
C MET A 1 -0.33 24.85 14.26
N GLU A 2 0.12 24.05 13.30
CA GLU A 2 -0.17 24.27 11.88
C GLU A 2 -1.26 23.30 11.41
N ARG A 3 -2.07 23.72 10.43
CA ARG A 3 -3.16 22.92 9.86
C ARG A 3 -3.28 23.17 8.37
N VAL A 4 -3.40 22.10 7.60
CA VAL A 4 -3.67 22.12 6.16
C VAL A 4 -4.83 21.18 5.87
N GLU A 5 -5.71 21.59 4.97
CA GLU A 5 -6.89 20.82 4.55
C GLU A 5 -6.92 20.68 3.04
N PHE A 6 -7.23 19.48 2.55
CA PHE A 6 -7.40 19.16 1.14
C PHE A 6 -8.78 18.57 0.89
N ARG A 7 -9.32 18.84 -0.31
CA ARG A 7 -10.46 18.11 -0.85
C ARG A 7 -9.96 17.13 -1.90
N VAL A 8 -10.26 15.85 -1.74
CA VAL A 8 -9.77 14.77 -2.61
C VAL A 8 -10.95 14.02 -3.19
N GLN A 9 -11.07 14.02 -4.52
CA GLN A 9 -12.09 13.25 -5.23
C GLN A 9 -11.82 11.76 -5.06
N GLY A 10 -12.83 11.06 -4.58
CA GLY A 10 -12.81 9.61 -4.45
C GLY A 10 -13.98 8.97 -5.15
N THR A 11 -14.43 7.84 -4.60
CA THR A 11 -15.58 7.09 -5.13
C THR A 11 -16.93 7.68 -4.71
N ALA A 12 -16.95 8.59 -3.74
CA ALA A 12 -18.17 9.31 -3.35
C ALA A 12 -18.45 10.48 -4.31
N GLU A 13 -19.71 10.90 -4.37
CA GLU A 13 -20.13 12.09 -5.10
C GLU A 13 -19.43 13.34 -4.55
N ASP A 14 -19.46 13.50 -3.22
CA ASP A 14 -18.74 14.59 -2.55
C ASP A 14 -17.25 14.25 -2.34
N PRO A 15 -16.34 15.21 -2.58
CA PRO A 15 -14.92 15.05 -2.25
C PRO A 15 -14.69 14.73 -0.77
N TYR A 16 -13.74 13.84 -0.50
CA TYR A 16 -13.29 13.57 0.86
C TYR A 16 -12.43 14.71 1.39
N VAL A 17 -12.54 14.98 2.68
CA VAL A 17 -11.74 15.99 3.38
C VAL A 17 -10.56 15.28 4.02
N VAL A 18 -9.34 15.73 3.70
CA VAL A 18 -8.10 15.27 4.32
C VAL A 18 -7.52 16.43 5.11
N VAL A 19 -7.26 16.22 6.40
CA VAL A 19 -6.71 17.24 7.30
C VAL A 19 -5.40 16.75 7.87
N PHE A 20 -4.35 17.54 7.69
CA PHE A 20 -3.08 17.36 8.38
C PHE A 20 -2.91 18.46 9.43
N THR A 21 -2.40 18.09 10.60
CA THR A 21 -1.99 19.04 11.64
C THR A 21 -0.61 18.70 12.15
N ARG A 22 0.19 19.73 12.45
CA ARG A 22 1.51 19.60 13.05
C ARG A 22 1.58 20.36 14.36
N GLU A 23 2.12 19.71 15.38
CA GLU A 23 2.42 20.28 16.69
C GLU A 23 3.81 19.81 17.13
N GLY A 24 4.80 20.69 17.07
CA GLY A 24 6.20 20.32 17.23
C GLY A 24 6.62 19.33 16.14
N ASP A 25 7.13 18.17 16.56
CA ASP A 25 7.54 17.08 15.67
C ASP A 25 6.45 16.04 15.42
N ASN A 26 5.28 16.22 16.05
CA ASN A 26 4.15 15.32 15.88
C ASN A 26 3.27 15.77 14.71
N ILE A 27 2.96 14.84 13.81
CA ILE A 27 2.08 15.07 12.66
C ILE A 27 0.90 14.12 12.76
N THR A 28 -0.31 14.66 12.67
CA THR A 28 -1.52 13.84 12.61
C THR A 28 -2.28 14.11 11.31
N GLY A 29 -2.73 13.02 10.67
CA GLY A 29 -3.50 13.06 9.43
C GLY A 29 -4.84 12.35 9.60
N ARG A 30 -5.95 13.02 9.27
CA ARG A 30 -7.31 12.44 9.26
C ARG A 30 -7.93 12.58 7.88
N CYS A 31 -8.78 11.64 7.52
CA CYS A 31 -9.51 11.69 6.25
C CYS A 31 -10.96 11.28 6.49
N SER A 32 -11.91 11.91 5.81
CA SER A 32 -13.34 11.56 5.92
C SER A 32 -13.74 10.29 5.15
N CYS A 33 -12.86 9.73 4.32
CA CYS A 33 -13.17 8.57 3.49
C CYS A 33 -13.47 7.30 4.32
N PRO A 34 -14.30 6.36 3.83
CA PRO A 34 -14.58 5.09 4.52
C PRO A 34 -13.32 4.30 4.89
N GLY A 35 -12.30 4.35 4.01
CA GLY A 35 -11.01 3.68 4.23
C GLY A 35 -10.23 4.17 5.46
N SER A 36 -10.51 5.36 5.98
CA SER A 36 -9.91 5.84 7.23
C SER A 36 -10.60 5.26 8.48
N ARG A 37 -11.87 4.86 8.35
CA ARG A 37 -12.71 4.33 9.44
C ARG A 37 -12.61 2.81 9.57
N MET A 38 -12.24 2.11 8.49
CA MET A 38 -12.07 0.67 8.47
C MET A 38 -10.70 0.25 9.03
N GLY A 39 -10.61 0.11 10.35
CA GLY A 39 -9.68 -0.82 11.00
C GLY A 39 -8.18 -0.52 10.88
N GLY A 40 -7.75 0.72 11.11
CA GLY A 40 -6.34 1.04 11.36
C GLY A 40 -5.44 1.13 10.13
N LYS A 41 -6.00 1.06 8.92
CA LYS A 41 -5.22 1.22 7.68
C LYS A 41 -5.09 2.70 7.29
N ASN A 42 -3.88 3.10 6.90
CA ASN A 42 -3.67 4.39 6.27
C ASN A 42 -4.43 4.42 4.94
N CYS A 43 -5.32 5.40 4.76
CA CYS A 43 -6.09 5.50 3.52
C CYS A 43 -5.21 6.06 2.41
N LYS A 44 -5.46 5.64 1.16
CA LYS A 44 -4.70 6.09 -0.01
C LYS A 44 -4.58 7.62 -0.09
N HIS A 45 -5.63 8.36 0.25
CA HIS A 45 -5.63 9.82 0.16
C HIS A 45 -4.59 10.47 1.08
N ARG A 46 -4.43 9.97 2.32
CA ARG A 46 -3.40 10.48 3.24
C ARG A 46 -2.01 10.15 2.75
N LEU A 47 -1.82 8.89 2.34
CA LEU A 47 -0.52 8.42 1.85
C LEU A 47 -0.09 9.15 0.59
N SER A 48 -0.97 9.32 -0.40
CA SER A 48 -0.67 10.04 -1.62
C SER A 48 -0.14 11.45 -1.33
N ILE A 49 -0.80 12.21 -0.46
CA ILE A 49 -0.35 13.56 -0.10
C ILE A 49 1.02 13.52 0.59
N LEU A 50 1.25 12.57 1.52
CA LEU A 50 2.55 12.41 2.19
C LEU A 50 3.67 11.96 1.22
N TYR A 51 3.32 11.28 0.13
CA TYR A 51 4.23 10.91 -0.96
C TYR A 51 4.30 11.97 -2.08
N ALA A 52 3.91 13.21 -1.81
CA ALA A 52 3.91 14.31 -2.78
C ALA A 52 3.08 14.06 -4.05
N CYS A 53 2.10 13.16 -4.00
CA CYS A 53 1.17 12.89 -5.09
C CYS A 53 -0.08 13.77 -4.96
N THR A 54 -0.31 14.59 -5.99
CA THR A 54 -1.43 15.54 -6.08
C THR A 54 -2.69 14.94 -6.73
N ASP A 55 -2.64 13.67 -7.15
CA ASP A 55 -3.71 13.05 -7.91
C ASP A 55 -5.02 13.03 -7.13
N GLY A 56 -6.07 13.49 -7.79
CA GLY A 56 -7.41 13.57 -7.23
C GLY A 56 -7.63 14.71 -6.23
N ILE A 57 -6.62 15.53 -5.92
CA ILE A 57 -6.85 16.76 -5.13
C ILE A 57 -7.64 17.74 -6.01
N VAL A 58 -8.82 18.15 -5.52
CA VAL A 58 -9.74 19.08 -6.19
C VAL A 58 -9.84 20.41 -5.47
N SER A 59 -9.16 20.58 -4.33
CA SER A 59 -8.96 21.88 -3.69
C SER A 59 -7.82 22.64 -4.39
N GLY A 60 -7.95 23.97 -4.48
CA GLY A 60 -6.99 24.84 -5.19
C GLY A 60 -5.67 25.10 -4.45
N ASN A 61 -5.27 24.23 -3.52
CA ASN A 61 -4.10 24.41 -2.65
C ASN A 61 -3.04 23.31 -2.85
N LEU A 62 -2.73 22.99 -4.11
CA LEU A 62 -1.72 21.97 -4.44
C LEU A 62 -0.34 22.32 -3.87
N ASP A 63 0.00 23.60 -3.77
CA ASP A 63 1.27 24.07 -3.19
C ASP A 63 1.42 23.70 -1.71
N ASP A 64 0.31 23.53 -0.98
CA ASP A 64 0.35 23.07 0.41
C ASP A 64 0.81 21.60 0.54
N VAL A 65 0.81 20.82 -0.55
CA VAL A 65 1.33 19.45 -0.53
C VAL A 65 2.81 19.45 -0.20
N ALA A 66 3.59 20.36 -0.79
CA ALA A 66 5.01 20.50 -0.49
C ALA A 66 5.24 20.89 0.99
N ARG A 67 4.37 21.74 1.54
CA ARG A 67 4.40 22.12 2.96
C ARG A 67 4.17 20.91 3.87
N VAL A 68 3.15 20.10 3.58
CA VAL A 68 2.85 18.88 4.36
C VAL A 68 3.96 17.84 4.23
N CYS A 69 4.53 17.65 3.05
CA CYS A 69 5.69 16.78 2.85
C CYS A 69 6.89 17.25 3.67
N GLY A 70 7.14 18.57 3.68
CA GLY A 70 8.20 19.19 4.47
C GLY A 70 8.03 19.02 5.99
N TRP A 71 6.84 18.70 6.47
CA TRP A 71 6.65 18.35 7.88
C TRP A 71 7.23 16.98 8.23
N MET A 72 7.30 16.05 7.28
CA MET A 72 7.69 14.66 7.57
C MET A 72 9.14 14.52 8.03
N ALA A 73 10.07 15.34 7.53
CA ALA A 73 11.48 15.21 7.85
C ALA A 73 11.72 15.33 9.37
N GLY A 74 12.26 14.26 9.97
CA GLY A 74 12.51 14.16 11.40
C GLY A 74 11.29 13.77 12.25
N SER A 75 10.14 13.50 11.65
CA SER A 75 8.92 13.09 12.35
C SER A 75 8.88 11.58 12.63
N ASP A 76 8.04 11.19 13.59
CA ASP A 76 7.70 9.79 13.85
C ASP A 76 7.01 9.12 12.65
N VAL A 77 6.24 9.89 11.88
CA VAL A 77 5.57 9.45 10.65
C VAL A 77 6.57 9.03 9.58
N GLU A 78 7.65 9.79 9.36
CA GLU A 78 8.71 9.42 8.40
C GLU A 78 9.32 8.05 8.74
N THR A 79 9.68 7.86 10.01
CA THR A 79 10.24 6.59 10.49
C THR A 79 9.24 5.45 10.32
N ALA A 80 7.97 5.67 10.64
CA ALA A 80 6.92 4.67 10.52
C ALA A 80 6.64 4.29 9.06
N LEU A 81 6.59 5.26 8.15
CA LEU A 81 6.40 5.02 6.72
C LEU A 81 7.58 4.27 6.10
N ALA A 82 8.82 4.65 6.42
CA ALA A 82 10.00 3.93 5.94
C ALA A 82 10.00 2.46 6.38
N ARG A 83 9.64 2.18 7.65
CA ARG A 83 9.52 0.80 8.15
C ARG A 83 8.40 0.03 7.46
N ARG A 84 7.27 0.68 7.21
CA ARG A 84 6.15 0.08 6.48
C ARG A 84 6.56 -0.29 5.06
N ASP A 85 7.19 0.63 4.34
CA ASP A 85 7.57 0.43 2.94
C ASP A 85 8.61 -0.69 2.82
N ALA A 86 9.56 -0.77 3.75
CA ALA A 86 10.49 -1.90 3.85
C ALA A 86 9.77 -3.23 4.11
N ALA A 87 8.78 -3.25 5.02
CA ALA A 87 7.99 -4.45 5.30
C ALA A 87 7.11 -4.88 4.12
N GLU A 88 6.52 -3.93 3.40
CA GLU A 88 5.73 -4.19 2.18
C GLU A 88 6.60 -4.80 1.08
N ALA A 89 7.84 -4.32 0.90
CA ALA A 89 8.79 -4.89 -0.05
C ALA A 89 9.16 -6.35 0.28
N VAL A 90 9.50 -6.62 1.55
CA VAL A 90 9.80 -7.99 2.03
C VAL A 90 8.59 -8.91 1.85
N TRP A 91 7.39 -8.42 2.17
CA TRP A 91 6.16 -9.20 1.99
C TRP A 91 5.86 -9.49 0.52
N ALA A 92 6.06 -8.52 -0.36
CA ALA A 92 5.85 -8.69 -1.80
C ALA A 92 6.77 -9.77 -2.38
N ASP A 93 8.06 -9.73 -2.02
CA ASP A 93 9.04 -10.75 -2.44
C ASP A 93 8.69 -12.14 -1.89
N ALA A 94 8.46 -12.26 -0.58
CA ALA A 94 8.08 -13.53 0.04
C ALA A 94 6.80 -14.12 -0.58
N LYS A 95 5.82 -13.28 -0.91
CA LYS A 95 4.58 -13.69 -1.58
C LYS A 95 4.84 -14.19 -3.00
N ALA A 96 5.75 -13.55 -3.74
CA ALA A 96 6.15 -13.98 -5.07
C ALA A 96 6.85 -15.36 -5.02
N GLN A 97 7.77 -15.54 -4.08
CA GLN A 97 8.46 -16.82 -3.85
C GLN A 97 7.49 -17.94 -3.48
N LEU A 98 6.53 -17.69 -2.58
CA LEU A 98 5.50 -18.67 -2.23
C LEU A 98 4.69 -19.10 -3.45
N LYS A 99 4.27 -18.13 -4.28
CA LYS A 99 3.51 -18.43 -5.50
C LYS A 99 4.33 -19.27 -6.48
N ALA A 100 5.62 -18.97 -6.63
CA ALA A 100 6.52 -19.75 -7.48
C ALA A 100 6.70 -21.19 -6.95
N ALA A 101 6.90 -21.35 -5.64
CA ALA A 101 7.01 -22.66 -5.01
C ALA A 101 5.75 -23.51 -5.18
N GLN A 102 4.56 -22.91 -5.02
CA GLN A 102 3.28 -23.58 -5.25
C GLN A 102 3.10 -24.02 -6.71
N ALA A 103 3.55 -23.20 -7.67
CA ALA A 103 3.51 -23.57 -9.08
C ALA A 103 4.45 -24.74 -9.39
N ALA A 104 5.67 -24.72 -8.84
CA ALA A 104 6.64 -25.81 -8.99
C ALA A 104 6.15 -27.12 -8.33
N GLU A 105 5.54 -27.03 -7.14
CA GLU A 105 4.94 -28.18 -6.45
C GLU A 105 3.85 -28.83 -7.32
N LYS A 106 2.97 -28.00 -7.90
CA LYS A 106 1.91 -28.49 -8.79
C LYS A 106 2.49 -29.20 -10.02
N GLN A 107 3.47 -28.60 -10.68
CA GLN A 107 4.12 -29.18 -11.86
C GLN A 107 4.78 -30.53 -11.52
N ALA A 108 5.51 -30.61 -10.41
CA ALA A 108 6.19 -31.84 -9.99
C ALA A 108 5.21 -32.99 -9.74
N LYS A 109 4.00 -32.69 -9.24
CA LYS A 109 2.94 -33.70 -9.06
C LYS A 109 2.41 -34.20 -10.40
N GLU A 110 2.19 -33.31 -11.37
CA GLU A 110 1.75 -33.67 -12.72
C GLU A 110 2.81 -34.52 -13.43
N ASP A 111 4.08 -34.13 -13.35
CA ASP A 111 5.21 -34.88 -13.92
C ASP A 111 5.34 -36.28 -13.31
N LEU A 112 5.15 -36.42 -12.00
CA LEU A 112 5.15 -37.71 -11.31
C LEU A 112 4.05 -38.65 -11.82
N GLU A 113 2.84 -38.12 -12.03
CA GLU A 113 1.72 -38.91 -12.57
C GLU A 113 1.97 -39.32 -14.03
N ILE A 114 2.53 -38.44 -14.86
CA ILE A 114 2.97 -38.76 -16.22
C ILE A 114 4.02 -39.87 -16.22
N ALA A 115 5.04 -39.76 -15.36
CA ALA A 115 6.11 -40.75 -15.27
C ALA A 115 5.59 -42.13 -14.83
N LYS A 116 4.68 -42.18 -13.85
CA LYS A 116 4.01 -43.44 -13.44
C LYS A 116 3.23 -44.06 -14.59
N ALA A 117 2.48 -43.26 -15.35
CA ALA A 117 1.71 -43.73 -16.50
C ALA A 117 2.63 -44.32 -17.58
N ALA A 118 3.74 -43.63 -17.91
CA ALA A 118 4.72 -44.10 -18.88
C ALA A 118 5.39 -45.42 -18.46
N LEU A 119 5.80 -45.54 -17.20
CA LEU A 119 6.37 -46.77 -16.65
C LEU A 119 5.37 -47.93 -16.72
N GLY A 120 4.09 -47.68 -16.39
CA GLY A 120 3.04 -48.68 -16.49
C GLY A 120 2.85 -49.21 -17.91
N VAL A 121 2.99 -48.36 -18.94
CA VAL A 121 2.96 -48.80 -20.35
C VAL A 121 4.19 -49.62 -20.70
N ALA A 122 5.38 -49.18 -20.30
CA ALA A 122 6.63 -49.87 -20.60
C ALA A 122 6.70 -51.29 -20.00
N LEU A 123 6.12 -51.52 -18.82
CA LEU A 123 6.09 -52.83 -18.17
C LEU A 123 5.04 -53.80 -18.73
N ARG A 124 4.15 -53.35 -19.62
CA ARG A 124 3.10 -54.18 -20.26
C ARG A 124 3.44 -54.64 -21.68
N ASN A 125 4.55 -54.15 -22.25
CA ASN A 125 5.11 -54.57 -23.53
C ASN A 125 6.31 -55.49 -23.29
#